data_AF-A0A524H8A1-F1
#
_entry.id   AF-A0A524H8A1-F1
#
_cell.length_a   1.000
_cell.length_b   1.000
_cell.length_c   1.000
_cell.angle_alpha   90.00
_cell.angle_beta   90.00
_cell.angle_gamma   90.00
#
_symmetry.space_group_name_H-M   'P 1'
#
loop_
_entity.id
_entity.type
_entity.pdbx_description
1 polymer ?
#
loop_
_entity_poly.entity_id
_entity_poly.type
_entity_poly.pdbx_seq_one_letter_code
_entity_poly.pdbx_strand_id
1 'polypeptide(L)'
;MVIESGKTDKVSIPEILIFDPQGNKINIVPESYTLNSNDKDGKAFFTATPTAELFREIMNKALKIRDIHIDRQPDLSNGHLTCMHKRMDGKDIYFFANSSDNDVETPVLLRGKMNLNRWDPVSGDIEKYPSATSRQNGYDLTRLKLKLGPVQSVVFVSN
;
A
#
# COMPACT_ATOMS: atom_id res chain seq x y z
N MET A 1 15.63 -11.10 36.17
CA MET A 1 15.50 -10.22 34.99
C MET A 1 16.57 -9.16 35.11
N VAL A 2 17.51 -9.14 34.17
CA VAL A 2 18.64 -8.20 34.16
C VAL A 2 18.53 -7.41 32.85
N ILE A 3 18.60 -6.08 32.93
CA ILE A 3 18.51 -5.19 31.78
C ILE A 3 19.87 -4.50 31.65
N GLU A 4 20.53 -4.66 30.50
CA GLU A 4 21.83 -4.04 30.22
C GLU A 4 21.75 -3.21 28.94
N SER A 5 22.44 -2.07 28.92
CA SER A 5 22.57 -1.22 27.72
C SER A 5 23.91 -1.45 27.04
N GLY A 6 23.88 -1.83 25.75
CA GLY A 6 25.07 -1.90 24.90
C GLY A 6 25.18 -0.70 23.95
N LYS A 7 26.41 -0.31 23.59
CA LYS A 7 26.69 0.67 22.52
C LYS A 7 27.31 -0.03 21.32
N THR A 8 26.83 0.28 20.12
CA THR A 8 27.49 -0.05 18.85
C THR A 8 27.69 1.21 18.02
N ASP A 9 28.87 1.31 17.40
CA ASP A 9 29.35 2.48 16.64
C ASP A 9 28.68 2.57 15.26
N LYS A 10 27.45 3.13 15.24
CA LYS A 10 26.81 3.85 14.12
C LYS A 10 25.40 4.28 14.58
N VAL A 11 25.15 5.59 14.64
CA VAL A 11 23.89 6.27 15.02
C VAL A 11 23.02 5.48 16.01
N SER A 12 23.38 5.60 17.30
CA SER A 12 22.86 4.78 18.39
C SER A 12 21.38 5.07 18.69
N ILE A 13 20.48 4.20 18.22
CA ILE A 13 19.28 3.86 18.99
C ILE A 13 19.74 2.79 20.00
N PRO A 14 19.53 2.96 21.32
CA PRO A 14 19.90 1.91 22.27
C PRO A 14 19.03 0.67 22.01
N GLU A 15 19.63 -0.39 21.47
CA GLU A 15 19.00 -1.70 21.44
C GLU A 15 18.96 -2.24 22.87
N ILE A 16 17.75 -2.45 23.39
CA ILE A 16 17.55 -3.17 24.65
C ILE A 16 17.74 -4.66 24.35
N LEU A 17 18.79 -5.25 24.90
CA LEU A 17 19.03 -6.69 24.85
C LEU A 17 18.40 -7.34 26.08
N ILE A 18 17.51 -8.31 25.87
CA ILE A 18 16.90 -9.10 26.96
C ILE A 18 17.56 -10.48 26.96
N PHE A 19 17.90 -10.96 28.16
CA PHE A 19 18.50 -12.28 28.38
C PHE A 19 17.59 -13.15 29.26
N ASP A 20 17.58 -14.46 29.02
CA ASP A 20 16.94 -15.44 29.90
C ASP A 20 17.78 -15.66 31.19
N PRO A 21 17.25 -16.37 32.22
CA PRO A 21 18.01 -16.68 33.44
C PRO A 21 19.29 -17.49 33.21
N GLN A 22 19.45 -18.11 32.05
CA GLN A 22 20.62 -18.88 31.64
C GLN A 22 21.64 -18.02 30.87
N GLY A 23 21.34 -16.74 30.63
CA GLY A 23 22.22 -15.79 29.94
C GLY A 23 22.11 -15.85 28.41
N ASN A 24 21.14 -16.56 27.84
CA ASN A 24 20.93 -16.58 26.40
C ASN A 24 20.20 -15.30 25.97
N LYS A 25 20.65 -14.70 24.86
CA LYS A 25 19.95 -13.57 24.24
C LYS A 25 18.57 -14.04 23.79
N ILE A 26 17.53 -13.39 24.31
CA ILE A 26 16.17 -13.56 23.83
C ILE A 26 16.02 -12.68 22.60
N ASN A 27 15.93 -13.30 21.43
CA ASN A 27 15.45 -12.61 20.24
C ASN A 27 13.96 -12.32 20.45
N ILE A 28 13.62 -11.10 20.85
CA ILE A 28 12.24 -10.62 20.75
C ILE A 28 11.97 -10.48 19.26
N VAL A 29 11.28 -11.44 18.66
CA VAL A 29 10.67 -11.23 17.36
C VAL A 29 9.59 -10.17 17.59
N PRO A 30 9.65 -8.95 17.04
CA PRO A 30 8.58 -8.00 17.22
C PRO A 30 7.48 -8.34 16.20
N GLU A 31 6.81 -9.46 16.43
CA GLU A 31 5.79 -10.04 15.54
C GLU A 31 4.36 -9.71 15.98
N SER A 32 4.17 -8.65 16.79
CA SER A 32 2.84 -8.32 17.30
C SER A 32 2.55 -6.83 17.25
N TYR A 33 1.30 -6.52 16.95
CA TYR A 33 0.70 -5.22 17.15
C TYR A 33 -0.30 -5.30 18.31
N THR A 34 -0.51 -4.20 19.02
CA THR A 34 -1.64 -4.05 19.94
C THR A 34 -2.82 -3.43 19.19
N LEU A 35 -4.00 -4.04 19.28
CA LEU A 35 -5.25 -3.50 18.72
C LEU A 35 -6.14 -2.97 19.83
N ASN A 36 -6.59 -1.73 19.69
CA ASN A 36 -7.68 -1.15 20.46
C ASN A 36 -8.85 -0.82 19.52
N SER A 37 -10.08 -0.98 19.97
CA SER A 37 -11.28 -0.70 19.18
C SER A 37 -12.38 -0.04 20.00
N ASN A 38 -13.34 0.59 19.34
CA ASN A 38 -14.54 1.16 19.97
C ASN A 38 -15.82 0.56 19.39
N ASP A 39 -16.96 0.88 20.02
CA ASP A 39 -18.29 0.39 19.61
C ASP A 39 -18.80 0.98 18.27
N LYS A 40 -18.05 1.92 17.67
CA LYS A 40 -18.33 2.55 16.37
C LYS A 40 -17.41 2.02 15.27
N ASP A 41 -16.84 0.83 15.45
CA ASP A 41 -15.98 0.14 14.47
C ASP A 41 -14.62 0.83 14.22
N GLY A 42 -14.27 1.84 15.04
CA GLY A 42 -12.96 2.48 15.01
C GLY A 42 -11.88 1.56 15.57
N LYS A 43 -10.72 1.52 14.92
CA LYS A 43 -9.58 0.65 15.28
C LYS A 43 -8.29 1.45 15.36
N ALA A 44 -7.45 1.16 16.35
CA ALA A 44 -6.11 1.68 16.51
C ALA A 44 -5.11 0.54 16.65
N PHE A 45 -4.09 0.51 15.80
CA PHE A 45 -3.04 -0.50 15.79
C PHE A 45 -1.72 0.17 16.19
N PHE A 46 -1.02 -0.38 17.19
CA PHE A 46 0.30 0.06 17.60
C PHE A 46 1.33 -1.05 17.38
N THR A 47 2.46 -0.72 16.76
CA THR A 47 3.64 -1.60 16.67
C THR A 47 4.89 -0.79 16.99
N ALA A 48 5.76 -1.36 17.82
CA ALA A 48 7.05 -0.75 18.16
C ALA A 48 8.11 -0.98 17.06
N THR A 49 7.89 -1.96 16.17
CA THR A 49 8.83 -2.31 15.11
C THR A 49 8.05 -2.51 13.81
N PRO A 50 7.72 -1.42 13.10
CA PRO A 50 6.96 -1.51 11.86
C PRO A 50 7.80 -2.17 10.76
N THR A 51 7.25 -3.21 10.14
CA THR A 51 7.77 -3.82 8.90
C THR A 51 6.72 -3.67 7.80
N ALA A 52 7.13 -3.80 6.54
CA ALA A 52 6.20 -3.74 5.40
C ALA A 52 5.17 -4.89 5.45
N GLU A 53 5.60 -6.06 5.91
CA GLU A 53 4.79 -7.27 6.10
C GLU A 53 3.72 -7.01 7.17
N LEU A 54 4.13 -6.51 8.35
CA LEU A 54 3.22 -6.21 9.45
C LEU A 54 2.24 -5.10 9.07
N PHE A 55 2.71 -4.06 8.39
CA PHE A 55 1.84 -3.00 7.88
C PHE A 55 0.81 -3.54 6.89
N ARG A 56 1.22 -4.40 5.97
CA ARG A 56 0.32 -5.04 4.99
C ARG A 56 -0.74 -5.89 5.70
N GLU A 57 -0.36 -6.64 6.73
CA GLU A 57 -1.28 -7.43 7.54
C GLU A 57 -2.29 -6.55 8.29
N ILE A 58 -1.79 -5.51 8.98
CA ILE A 58 -2.65 -4.54 9.69
C ILE A 58 -3.64 -3.90 8.72
N MET A 59 -3.20 -3.47 7.53
CA MET A 59 -4.07 -2.87 6.53
C MET A 59 -5.14 -3.85 6.02
N ASN A 60 -4.80 -5.13 5.86
CA ASN A 60 -5.77 -6.18 5.49
C ASN A 60 -6.83 -6.40 6.59
N LYS A 61 -6.47 -6.24 7.87
CA LYS A 61 -7.40 -6.37 9.00
C LYS A 61 -8.21 -5.09 9.26
N ALA A 62 -7.62 -3.93 8.98
CA ALA A 62 -8.23 -2.64 9.22
C ALA A 62 -9.29 -2.29 8.16
N LEU A 63 -9.06 -2.65 6.89
CA LEU A 63 -9.88 -2.21 5.77
C LEU A 63 -10.64 -3.38 5.12
N LYS A 64 -11.97 -3.22 4.97
CA LYS A 64 -12.81 -4.17 4.21
C LYS A 64 -12.49 -4.16 2.70
N ILE A 65 -12.10 -2.99 2.20
CA ILE A 65 -11.70 -2.77 0.81
C ILE A 65 -10.72 -1.57 0.73
N ARG A 66 -9.74 -1.64 -0.16
CA ARG A 66 -8.77 -0.55 -0.43
C ARG A 66 -9.29 0.37 -1.53
N ASP A 67 -8.85 1.63 -1.54
CA ASP A 67 -9.15 2.57 -2.64
C ASP A 67 -8.56 2.12 -3.96
N ILE A 68 -7.32 1.62 -3.92
CA ILE A 68 -6.60 1.03 -5.03
C ILE A 68 -6.15 -0.35 -4.59
N HIS A 69 -6.46 -1.37 -5.39
CA HIS A 69 -5.91 -2.71 -5.25
C HIS A 69 -5.30 -3.14 -6.58
N ILE A 70 -4.03 -3.54 -6.52
CA ILE A 70 -3.27 -4.10 -7.64
C ILE A 70 -3.19 -5.60 -7.39
N ASP A 71 -3.86 -6.40 -8.24
CA ASP A 71 -4.05 -7.84 -8.01
C ASP A 71 -2.71 -8.58 -7.86
N ARG A 72 -1.72 -8.19 -8.68
CA ARG A 72 -0.37 -8.74 -8.64
C ARG A 72 0.66 -7.61 -8.67
N GLN A 73 1.49 -7.55 -7.63
CA GLN A 73 2.63 -6.65 -7.64
C GLN A 73 3.60 -7.10 -8.74
N PRO A 74 3.93 -6.23 -9.71
CA PRO A 74 4.85 -6.60 -10.77
C PRO A 74 6.26 -6.82 -10.21
N ASP A 75 6.99 -7.76 -10.80
CA ASP A 75 8.41 -7.96 -10.51
C ASP A 75 9.20 -6.93 -11.33
N LEU A 76 9.79 -5.96 -10.65
CA LEU A 76 10.39 -4.77 -11.27
C LEU A 76 11.85 -4.64 -10.87
N SER A 77 12.67 -4.25 -11.85
CA SER A 77 14.07 -3.89 -11.70
C SER A 77 14.25 -2.39 -11.86
N ASN A 78 15.18 -1.81 -11.08
CA ASN A 78 15.56 -0.39 -11.17
C ASN A 78 14.41 0.62 -11.06
N GLY A 79 13.34 0.29 -10.33
CA GLY A 79 12.25 1.22 -10.07
C GLY A 79 11.03 0.59 -9.42
N HIS A 80 9.95 1.36 -9.37
CA HIS A 80 8.72 0.98 -8.68
C HIS A 80 7.47 1.36 -9.47
N LEU A 81 6.39 0.61 -9.22
CA LEU A 81 5.04 1.05 -9.56
C LEU A 81 4.47 1.84 -8.39
N THR A 82 4.27 3.14 -8.60
CA THR A 82 3.71 4.06 -7.60
C THR A 82 2.27 4.39 -7.97
N CYS A 83 1.39 4.50 -6.96
CA CYS A 83 0.01 4.93 -7.17
C CYS A 83 -0.44 5.95 -6.11
N MET A 84 -1.33 6.85 -6.51
CA MET A 84 -1.97 7.82 -5.63
C MET A 84 -3.43 7.99 -6.00
N HIS A 85 -4.28 8.23 -5.00
CA HIS A 85 -5.69 8.60 -5.16
C HIS A 85 -5.93 9.96 -4.53
N LYS A 86 -6.56 10.86 -5.29
CA LYS A 86 -7.00 12.17 -4.83
C LYS A 86 -8.46 12.37 -5.20
N ARG A 87 -9.21 13.04 -4.32
CA ARG A 87 -10.55 13.54 -4.63
C ARG A 87 -10.49 15.05 -4.81
N MET A 88 -11.03 15.54 -5.92
CA MET A 88 -11.03 16.97 -6.26
C MET A 88 -12.26 17.27 -7.11
N ASP A 89 -13.00 18.33 -6.76
CA ASP A 89 -14.19 18.78 -7.49
C ASP A 89 -15.22 17.68 -7.78
N GLY A 90 -15.47 16.82 -6.78
CA GLY A 90 -16.39 15.70 -6.89
C GLY A 90 -15.89 14.50 -7.71
N LYS A 91 -14.67 14.58 -8.26
CA LYS A 91 -14.03 13.53 -9.06
C LYS A 91 -13.00 12.76 -8.25
N ASP A 92 -12.83 11.50 -8.60
CA ASP A 92 -11.75 10.63 -8.17
C ASP A 92 -10.65 10.65 -9.23
N ILE A 93 -9.43 10.95 -8.80
CA ILE A 93 -8.24 11.09 -9.64
C ILE A 93 -7.22 10.07 -9.16
N TYR A 94 -6.84 9.16 -10.05
CA TYR A 94 -5.88 8.10 -9.79
C TYR A 94 -4.64 8.31 -10.65
N PHE A 95 -3.49 8.46 -10.02
CA PHE A 95 -2.21 8.54 -10.72
C PHE A 95 -1.47 7.23 -10.58
N PHE A 96 -0.93 6.71 -11.68
CA PHE A 96 -0.04 5.55 -11.71
C PHE A 96 1.25 5.92 -12.45
N ALA A 97 2.39 5.56 -11.87
CA ALA A 97 3.69 5.77 -12.49
C ALA A 97 4.54 4.51 -12.38
N ASN A 98 5.08 4.07 -13.52
CA ASN A 98 6.08 3.04 -13.60
C ASN A 98 7.44 3.72 -13.77
N SER A 99 8.27 3.70 -12.74
CA SER A 99 9.62 4.27 -12.78
C SER A 99 10.70 3.23 -13.10
N SER A 100 10.31 2.00 -13.46
CA SER A 100 11.22 0.89 -13.70
C SER A 100 11.63 0.76 -15.16
N ASP A 101 12.55 -0.17 -15.43
CA ASP A 101 12.99 -0.54 -16.78
C ASP A 101 12.06 -1.60 -17.43
N ASN A 102 11.02 -2.06 -16.72
CA ASN A 102 10.14 -3.14 -17.16
C ASN A 102 8.78 -2.60 -17.61
N ASP A 103 8.12 -3.31 -18.52
CA ASP A 103 6.71 -3.09 -18.80
C ASP A 103 5.84 -3.53 -17.60
N VAL A 104 4.82 -2.73 -17.30
CA VAL A 104 3.78 -3.06 -16.32
C VAL A 104 2.47 -3.31 -17.04
N GLU A 105 1.97 -4.53 -16.93
CA GLU A 105 0.62 -4.90 -17.34
C GLU A 105 -0.08 -5.67 -16.22
N THR A 106 -1.03 -5.03 -15.51
CA THR A 106 -1.68 -5.65 -14.35
C THR A 106 -3.13 -5.19 -14.18
N PRO A 107 -4.06 -6.06 -13.72
CA PRO A 107 -5.39 -5.63 -13.33
C PRO A 107 -5.35 -4.72 -12.11
N VAL A 108 -6.16 -3.67 -12.14
CA VAL A 108 -6.36 -2.74 -11.03
C VAL A 108 -7.84 -2.67 -10.68
N LEU A 109 -8.13 -2.70 -9.38
CA LEU A 109 -9.45 -2.48 -8.79
C LEU A 109 -9.46 -1.14 -8.07
N LEU A 110 -10.44 -0.31 -8.42
CA LEU A 110 -10.71 0.97 -7.80
C LEU A 110 -12.01 0.88 -7.00
N ARG A 111 -12.03 1.44 -5.79
CA ARG A 111 -13.24 1.48 -4.96
C ARG A 111 -14.28 2.42 -5.57
N GLY A 112 -15.50 1.90 -5.76
CA GLY A 112 -16.64 2.63 -6.30
C GLY A 112 -16.97 2.25 -7.75
N LYS A 113 -18.16 2.65 -8.19
CA LYS A 113 -18.63 2.50 -9.56
C LYS A 113 -18.38 3.79 -10.32
N MET A 114 -17.54 3.76 -11.35
CA MET A 114 -17.21 4.96 -12.13
C MET A 114 -16.94 4.64 -13.60
N ASN A 115 -17.18 5.63 -14.46
CA ASN A 115 -16.65 5.66 -15.81
C ASN A 115 -15.32 6.42 -15.78
N LEU A 116 -14.31 5.94 -16.49
CA LEU A 116 -12.97 6.52 -16.45
C LEU A 116 -12.62 7.20 -17.77
N ASN A 117 -11.93 8.34 -17.67
CA ASN A 117 -11.08 8.83 -18.74
C ASN A 117 -9.61 8.51 -18.40
N ARG A 118 -8.84 8.12 -19.41
CA ARG A 118 -7.38 8.08 -19.37
C ARG A 118 -6.84 9.41 -19.84
N TRP A 119 -5.98 10.01 -19.04
CA TRP A 119 -5.28 11.25 -19.32
C TRP A 119 -3.80 10.92 -19.44
N ASP A 120 -3.21 11.27 -20.58
CA ASP A 120 -1.77 11.17 -20.78
C ASP A 120 -1.09 12.43 -20.24
N PRO A 121 -0.28 12.34 -19.17
CA PRO A 121 0.32 13.51 -18.55
C PRO A 121 1.42 14.16 -19.42
N VAL A 122 1.91 13.48 -20.45
CA VAL A 122 2.96 14.00 -21.34
C VAL A 122 2.35 14.72 -22.53
N SER A 123 1.40 14.08 -23.24
CA SER A 123 0.78 14.70 -24.42
C SER A 123 -0.41 15.59 -24.08
N GLY A 124 -1.04 15.39 -22.91
CA GLY A 124 -2.31 16.01 -22.55
C GLY A 124 -3.53 15.35 -23.18
N ASP A 125 -3.36 14.23 -23.89
CA ASP A 125 -4.47 13.53 -24.54
C ASP A 125 -5.43 12.95 -23.51
N ILE A 126 -6.73 13.06 -23.81
CA ILE A 126 -7.81 12.58 -22.96
C ILE A 126 -8.71 11.66 -23.78
N GLU A 127 -8.88 10.44 -23.31
CA GLU A 127 -9.74 9.45 -23.95
C GLU A 127 -10.60 8.72 -22.93
N LYS A 128 -11.77 8.23 -23.35
CA LYS A 128 -12.55 7.31 -22.51
C LYS A 128 -11.79 6.01 -22.35
N TYR A 129 -11.72 5.49 -21.14
CA TYR A 129 -11.01 4.25 -20.85
C TYR A 129 -11.96 3.10 -20.51
N PRO A 130 -11.84 1.94 -21.18
CA PRO A 130 -12.64 0.77 -20.86
C PRO A 130 -12.43 0.31 -19.42
N SER A 131 -13.53 0.09 -18.71
CA SER A 131 -13.54 -0.47 -17.37
C SER A 131 -14.78 -1.33 -17.16
N ALA A 132 -14.71 -2.26 -16.22
CA ALA A 132 -15.80 -3.14 -15.85
C ALA A 132 -16.18 -2.92 -14.39
N THR A 133 -17.46 -3.00 -14.07
CA THR A 133 -17.92 -2.87 -12.68
C THR A 133 -18.08 -4.24 -12.04
N SER A 134 -17.70 -4.38 -10.78
CA SER A 134 -17.88 -5.60 -9.99
C SER A 134 -18.28 -5.26 -8.56
N ARG A 135 -18.65 -6.27 -7.74
CA ARG A 135 -19.01 -6.08 -6.33
C ARG A 135 -18.24 -7.05 -5.45
N GLN A 136 -17.67 -6.57 -4.36
CA GLN A 136 -16.91 -7.38 -3.39
C GLN A 136 -17.19 -6.88 -1.97
N ASN A 137 -17.50 -7.79 -1.04
CA ASN A 137 -17.79 -7.46 0.36
C ASN A 137 -18.85 -6.35 0.53
N GLY A 138 -19.83 -6.30 -0.39
CA GLY A 138 -20.88 -5.27 -0.41
C GLY A 138 -20.51 -3.95 -1.09
N TYR A 139 -19.24 -3.75 -1.45
CA TYR A 139 -18.74 -2.54 -2.13
C TYR A 139 -18.74 -2.70 -3.65
N ASP A 140 -19.15 -1.64 -4.34
CA ASP A 140 -18.94 -1.54 -5.79
C ASP A 140 -17.47 -1.26 -6.10
N LEU A 141 -16.99 -1.82 -7.20
CA LEU A 141 -15.62 -1.72 -7.67
C LEU A 141 -15.60 -1.45 -9.17
N THR A 142 -14.59 -0.72 -9.61
CA THR A 142 -14.27 -0.49 -11.02
C THR A 142 -12.95 -1.17 -11.34
N ARG A 143 -12.97 -2.13 -12.27
CA ARG A 143 -11.83 -2.90 -12.73
C ARG A 143 -11.32 -2.32 -14.05
N LEU A 144 -10.02 -2.08 -14.13
CA LEU A 144 -9.33 -1.67 -15.35
C LEU A 144 -8.04 -2.48 -15.54
N LYS A 145 -7.52 -2.47 -16.76
CA LYS A 145 -6.21 -3.05 -17.08
C LYS A 145 -5.19 -1.93 -17.16
N LEU A 146 -4.26 -1.86 -16.22
CA LEU A 146 -3.18 -0.88 -16.26
C LEU A 146 -2.11 -1.36 -17.24
N LYS A 147 -1.68 -0.47 -18.14
CA LYS A 147 -0.57 -0.68 -19.07
C LYS A 147 0.35 0.53 -19.04
N LEU A 148 1.60 0.32 -18.67
CA LEU A 148 2.64 1.35 -18.66
C LEU A 148 3.95 0.72 -19.15
N GLY A 149 4.59 1.35 -20.12
CA GLY A 149 5.97 1.04 -20.48
C GLY A 149 6.96 1.55 -19.41
N PRO A 150 8.27 1.35 -19.63
CA PRO A 150 9.32 1.87 -18.76
C PRO A 150 9.22 3.40 -18.65
N VAL A 151 9.46 3.93 -17.45
CA VAL A 151 9.49 5.39 -17.18
C VAL A 151 8.24 6.12 -17.74
N GLN A 152 7.06 5.52 -17.54
CA GLN A 152 5.79 6.06 -18.02
C GLN A 152 4.79 6.28 -16.88
N SER A 153 3.90 7.25 -17.05
CA SER A 153 2.79 7.46 -16.11
C SER A 153 1.46 7.71 -16.82
N VAL A 154 0.37 7.59 -16.07
CA VAL A 154 -1.00 7.82 -16.53
C VAL A 154 -1.85 8.36 -15.40
N VAL A 155 -2.85 9.18 -15.74
CA VAL A 155 -3.89 9.61 -14.81
C VAL A 155 -5.23 9.03 -15.27
N PHE A 156 -5.98 8.43 -14.36
CA PHE A 156 -7.38 8.07 -14.58
C PHE A 156 -8.28 9.00 -13.77
N VAL A 157 -9.30 9.55 -14.42
CA VAL A 157 -10.24 10.49 -13.80
C VAL A 157 -11.66 9.94 -13.91
N SER A 158 -12.41 9.95 -12.81
CA SER A 158 -13.83 9.58 -12.83
C SER A 158 -14.68 10.67 -13.48
N ASN A 159 -15.65 10.23 -14.29
CA ASN A 159 -16.66 11.08 -14.90
C ASN A 159 -17.92 11.15 -14.08
#